data_AF-A0AAV3ZRV4-F1
#
_entry.id   AF-A0AAV3ZRV4-F1
#
_cell.length_a   1.000
_cell.length_b   1.000
_cell.length_c   1.000
_cell.angle_alpha   90.00
_cell.angle_beta   90.00
_cell.angle_gamma   90.00
#
_symmetry.space_group_name_H-M   'P 1'
#
loop_
_entity.id
_entity.type
_entity.pdbx_description
1 polymer ?
#
loop_
_entity_poly.entity_id
_entity_poly.type
_entity_poly.pdbx_seq_one_letter_code
_entity_poly.pdbx_strand_id
1 'polypeptide(L)'
;MSLLLDELFNNVTMDAFVSLINLQGKRHKNQSQLPSKGSYSLSHDKSLINNSAAENKKRNVKMSDKDRLPVFPSRMSLAIFKARLKGAQRGHSLLKKKADALTLRFRTILKSIIETKTEVSEVMKQAQFSLAEAKFTCGDISHVILQNVTKASVKVKSKKENVVGVTLPLFEPYQDGGDTYELTGLARGGQQIDKTKKSYGRAITLLVELASLQTSFITLDEVIKVTNRRVNAIQHVIIPRIERTLAYIISELDERDREEFYRLKKVQEKKKKIKAKEELEKKKRQEAGDHSEAATIFDDFQDPDILFD
;
A
#
# COMPACT_ATOMS: atom_id res chain seq x y z
N MET A 1 1.86 32.94 24.81
CA MET A 1 0.78 31.93 24.70
C MET A 1 -0.29 32.31 23.67
N SER A 2 -0.68 33.58 23.52
CA SER A 2 -1.62 34.04 22.47
C SER A 2 -1.14 33.71 21.05
N LEU A 3 0.16 33.91 20.76
CA LEU A 3 0.71 33.67 19.41
C LEU A 3 0.83 32.17 19.03
N LEU A 4 1.01 31.28 20.02
CA LEU A 4 1.05 29.82 19.78
C LEU A 4 -0.35 29.21 19.66
N LEU A 5 -1.35 29.81 20.32
CA LEU A 5 -2.75 29.41 20.20
C LEU A 5 -3.36 29.91 18.88
N ASP A 6 -2.98 31.09 18.40
CA ASP A 6 -3.38 31.59 17.08
C ASP A 6 -2.76 30.78 15.93
N GLU A 7 -1.53 30.27 16.04
CA GLU A 7 -0.94 29.34 15.04
C GLU A 7 -1.62 27.95 15.02
N LEU A 8 -2.15 27.49 16.16
CA LEU A 8 -2.93 26.25 16.26
C LEU A 8 -4.38 26.43 15.76
N PHE A 9 -4.97 27.62 15.93
CA PHE A 9 -6.34 27.93 15.50
C PHE A 9 -6.45 28.43 14.05
N ASN A 10 -5.47 29.20 13.54
CA ASN A 10 -5.47 29.75 12.17
C ASN A 10 -4.98 28.80 11.09
N ASN A 11 -4.90 27.50 11.38
CA ASN A 11 -4.87 26.49 10.32
C ASN A 11 -6.26 26.37 9.68
N VAL A 12 -6.61 27.41 8.91
CA VAL A 12 -7.59 27.46 7.81
C VAL A 12 -7.46 26.23 6.89
N THR A 13 -6.34 25.51 6.97
CA THR A 13 -6.08 24.25 6.31
C THR A 13 -7.06 23.14 6.70
N MET A 14 -7.56 22.99 7.94
CA MET A 14 -8.44 21.85 8.28
C MET A 14 -9.88 22.00 7.78
N ASP A 15 -10.51 23.18 7.86
CA ASP A 15 -11.86 23.37 7.28
C ASP A 15 -11.80 23.43 5.74
N ALA A 16 -10.71 23.95 5.16
CA ALA A 16 -10.43 23.82 3.73
C ALA A 16 -10.16 22.36 3.33
N PHE A 17 -9.53 21.55 4.18
CA PHE A 17 -9.23 20.13 3.93
C PHE A 17 -10.46 19.22 4.13
N VAL A 18 -11.32 19.52 5.11
CA VAL A 18 -12.65 18.89 5.27
C VAL A 18 -13.55 19.25 4.09
N SER A 19 -13.52 20.50 3.61
CA SER A 19 -14.20 20.92 2.38
C SER A 19 -13.63 20.22 1.13
N LEU A 20 -12.29 20.07 1.04
CA LEU A 20 -11.61 19.35 -0.03
C LEU A 20 -11.93 17.84 -0.01
N ILE A 21 -12.00 17.21 1.16
CA ILE A 21 -12.40 15.81 1.33
C ILE A 21 -13.89 15.62 0.97
N ASN A 22 -14.77 16.56 1.34
CA ASN A 22 -16.17 16.54 0.91
C ASN A 22 -16.33 16.73 -0.61
N LEU A 23 -15.46 17.52 -1.25
CA LEU A 23 -15.40 17.65 -2.71
C LEU A 23 -14.86 16.37 -3.40
N GLN A 24 -13.85 15.72 -2.83
CA GLN A 24 -13.29 14.46 -3.34
C GLN A 24 -14.25 13.28 -3.13
N GLY A 25 -15.03 13.28 -2.04
CA GLY A 25 -16.12 12.34 -1.80
C GLY A 25 -17.25 12.45 -2.84
N LYS A 26 -17.53 13.66 -3.35
CA LYS A 26 -18.44 13.86 -4.50
C LYS A 26 -17.85 13.38 -5.82
N ARG A 27 -16.53 13.53 -6.06
CA ARG A 27 -15.86 12.96 -7.25
C ARG A 27 -15.85 11.43 -7.26
N HIS A 28 -15.67 10.79 -6.11
CA HIS A 28 -15.75 9.33 -6.02
C HIS A 28 -17.16 8.76 -6.22
N LYS A 29 -18.23 9.51 -5.86
CA LYS A 29 -19.61 9.16 -6.22
C LYS A 29 -19.90 9.34 -7.72
N ASN A 30 -19.34 10.38 -8.36
CA ASN A 30 -19.48 10.59 -9.82
C ASN A 30 -18.66 9.61 -10.67
N GLN A 31 -17.62 8.96 -10.13
CA GLN A 31 -16.96 7.83 -10.79
C GLN A 31 -17.71 6.49 -10.62
N SER A 32 -18.66 6.40 -9.69
CA SER A 32 -19.52 5.23 -9.49
C SER A 32 -20.87 5.30 -10.21
N GLN A 33 -21.17 6.40 -10.92
CA GLN A 33 -22.30 6.50 -11.85
C GLN A 33 -21.76 6.69 -13.27
N LEU A 34 -21.32 5.57 -13.87
CA LEU A 34 -21.36 5.45 -15.32
C LEU A 34 -22.83 5.43 -15.75
N PRO A 35 -23.24 6.18 -16.79
CA PRO A 35 -24.63 6.17 -17.24
C PRO A 35 -25.03 4.77 -17.70
N SER A 36 -26.19 4.32 -17.22
CA SER A 36 -26.96 3.21 -17.76
C SER A 36 -27.05 3.37 -19.28
N LYS A 37 -26.43 2.44 -20.02
CA LYS A 37 -26.52 2.41 -21.48
C LYS A 37 -27.97 2.07 -21.86
N GLY A 38 -28.68 3.10 -22.32
CA GLY A 38 -29.88 2.95 -23.13
C GLY A 38 -29.56 2.11 -24.36
N SER A 39 -30.50 1.21 -24.65
CA SER A 39 -30.60 0.40 -25.86
C SER A 39 -30.46 1.27 -27.11
N TYR A 40 -29.34 1.15 -27.82
CA TYR A 40 -29.24 1.56 -29.21
C TYR A 40 -28.92 0.33 -30.08
N SER A 41 -29.68 0.28 -31.15
CA SER A 41 -29.91 -0.80 -32.08
C SER A 41 -28.65 -1.34 -32.76
N LEU A 42 -28.70 -2.65 -32.96
CA LEU A 42 -27.78 -3.49 -33.70
C LEU A 42 -27.80 -3.14 -35.20
N SER A 43 -26.77 -2.47 -35.72
CA SER A 43 -26.31 -2.59 -37.12
C SER A 43 -25.14 -1.64 -37.38
N HIS A 44 -24.11 -2.14 -38.05
CA HIS A 44 -22.89 -1.45 -38.49
C HIS A 44 -21.75 -1.36 -37.44
N ASP A 45 -20.91 -2.39 -37.38
CA ASP A 45 -19.44 -2.22 -37.45
C ASP A 45 -18.70 -3.57 -37.29
N LYS A 46 -18.59 -4.32 -38.40
CA LYS A 46 -17.68 -5.48 -38.49
C LYS A 46 -16.22 -5.08 -38.82
N SER A 47 -15.94 -3.78 -38.98
CA SER A 47 -14.62 -3.23 -39.32
C SER A 47 -13.75 -2.92 -38.09
N LEU A 48 -14.35 -2.60 -36.93
CA LEU A 48 -13.63 -2.18 -35.73
C LEU A 48 -13.06 -3.35 -34.90
N ILE A 49 -13.61 -4.55 -35.06
CA ILE A 49 -13.15 -5.74 -34.32
C ILE A 49 -11.78 -6.21 -34.85
N ASN A 50 -11.55 -6.12 -36.15
CA ASN A 50 -10.30 -6.54 -36.79
C ASN A 50 -9.12 -5.60 -36.48
N ASN A 51 -9.39 -4.32 -36.22
CA ASN A 51 -8.35 -3.34 -35.88
C ASN A 51 -7.85 -3.48 -34.43
N SER A 52 -8.71 -3.88 -33.49
CA SER A 52 -8.28 -4.12 -32.09
C SER A 52 -7.34 -5.34 -31.94
N ALA A 53 -7.53 -6.37 -32.76
CA ALA A 53 -6.65 -7.53 -32.82
C ALA A 53 -5.28 -7.18 -33.44
N ALA A 54 -5.27 -6.27 -34.42
CA ALA A 54 -4.05 -5.77 -35.06
C ALA A 54 -3.24 -4.83 -34.15
N GLU A 55 -3.91 -3.99 -33.35
CA GLU A 55 -3.24 -3.11 -32.37
C GLU A 55 -2.63 -3.90 -31.20
N ASN A 56 -3.29 -4.96 -30.73
CA ASN A 56 -2.70 -5.85 -29.72
C ASN A 56 -1.51 -6.67 -30.25
N LYS A 57 -1.48 -6.98 -31.55
CA LYS A 57 -0.36 -7.69 -32.19
C LYS A 57 0.88 -6.81 -32.39
N LYS A 58 0.71 -5.49 -32.55
CA LYS A 58 1.82 -4.53 -32.68
C LYS A 58 2.45 -4.08 -31.35
N ARG A 59 1.80 -4.31 -30.19
CA ARG A 59 2.43 -4.08 -28.87
C ARG A 59 3.43 -5.15 -28.43
N ASN A 60 3.63 -6.19 -29.25
CA ASN A 60 4.65 -7.20 -29.02
C ASN A 60 5.99 -6.85 -29.69
N VAL A 61 6.18 -5.58 -30.06
CA VAL A 61 7.37 -5.06 -30.73
C VAL A 61 8.24 -4.37 -29.69
N LYS A 62 9.29 -5.09 -29.25
CA LYS A 62 10.40 -4.63 -28.39
C LYS A 62 9.96 -4.08 -27.02
N MET A 63 9.74 -4.97 -26.05
CA MET A 63 9.70 -4.57 -24.65
C MET A 63 11.04 -3.91 -24.28
N SER A 64 10.98 -2.72 -23.67
CA SER A 64 12.19 -2.08 -23.17
C SER A 64 12.78 -2.93 -22.04
N ASP A 65 14.11 -3.03 -21.96
CA ASP A 65 14.79 -3.79 -20.91
C ASP A 65 14.44 -3.34 -19.48
N LYS A 66 13.87 -2.14 -19.32
CA LYS A 66 13.41 -1.59 -18.04
C LYS A 66 12.08 -2.17 -17.56
N ASP A 67 11.33 -2.84 -18.43
CA ASP A 67 9.99 -3.39 -18.14
C ASP A 67 10.00 -4.79 -17.52
N ARG A 68 11.17 -5.42 -17.47
CA ARG A 68 11.39 -6.80 -16.99
C ARG A 68 12.49 -6.85 -15.93
N LEU A 69 12.50 -7.93 -15.16
CA LEU A 69 13.59 -8.20 -14.23
C LEU A 69 14.72 -8.94 -14.97
N PRO A 70 16.00 -8.57 -14.74
CA PRO A 70 17.13 -9.23 -15.39
C PRO A 70 17.34 -10.61 -14.76
N VAL A 71 16.83 -11.66 -15.41
CA VAL A 71 16.91 -13.03 -14.91
C VAL A 71 17.18 -13.99 -16.06
N PHE A 72 18.06 -14.96 -15.83
CA PHE A 72 18.34 -16.03 -16.78
C PHE A 72 17.17 -17.02 -16.86
N PRO A 73 16.66 -17.34 -18.08
CA PRO A 73 15.53 -18.24 -18.24
C PRO A 73 15.91 -19.68 -17.91
N SER A 74 15.37 -20.19 -16.81
CA SER A 74 15.50 -21.59 -16.36
C SER A 74 14.19 -22.09 -15.73
N ARG A 75 13.95 -23.41 -15.73
CA ARG A 75 12.76 -24.01 -15.08
C ARG A 75 12.69 -23.66 -13.58
N MET A 76 13.84 -23.54 -12.91
CA MET A 76 13.92 -23.08 -11.52
C MET A 76 13.48 -21.61 -11.38
N SER A 77 13.96 -20.73 -12.26
CA SER A 77 13.54 -19.32 -12.26
C SER A 77 12.02 -19.17 -12.46
N LEU A 78 11.43 -19.98 -13.36
CA LEU A 78 9.99 -20.00 -13.59
C LEU A 78 9.22 -20.34 -12.30
N ALA A 79 9.67 -21.35 -11.55
CA ALA A 79 9.05 -21.72 -10.27
C ALA A 79 9.14 -20.58 -9.24
N ILE A 80 10.30 -19.93 -9.13
CA ILE A 80 10.52 -18.80 -8.23
C ILE A 80 9.59 -17.63 -8.59
N PHE A 81 9.47 -17.29 -9.87
CA PHE A 81 8.63 -16.18 -10.33
C PHE A 81 7.13 -16.48 -10.21
N LYS A 82 6.69 -17.72 -10.40
CA LYS A 82 5.32 -18.16 -10.08
C LYS A 82 5.01 -18.00 -8.59
N ALA A 83 5.92 -18.43 -7.72
CA ALA A 83 5.76 -18.24 -6.27
C ALA A 83 5.71 -16.75 -5.89
N ARG A 84 6.57 -15.93 -6.52
CA ARG A 84 6.59 -14.47 -6.31
C ARG A 84 5.31 -13.78 -6.78
N LEU A 85 4.73 -14.19 -7.91
CA LEU A 85 3.45 -13.68 -8.40
C LEU A 85 2.33 -13.97 -7.41
N LYS A 86 2.23 -15.23 -6.94
CA LYS A 86 1.25 -15.63 -5.92
C LYS A 86 1.44 -14.88 -4.61
N GLY A 87 2.69 -14.66 -4.20
CA GLY A 87 3.05 -13.84 -3.05
C GLY A 87 2.60 -12.38 -3.20
N ALA A 88 2.85 -11.76 -4.36
CA ALA A 88 2.43 -10.40 -4.65
C ALA A 88 0.90 -10.24 -4.66
N GLN A 89 0.17 -11.19 -5.24
CA GLN A 89 -1.30 -11.21 -5.24
C GLN A 89 -1.88 -11.32 -3.82
N ARG A 90 -1.34 -12.22 -2.99
CA ARG A 90 -1.73 -12.35 -1.57
C ARG A 90 -1.38 -11.08 -0.78
N GLY A 91 -0.18 -10.53 -0.98
CA GLY A 91 0.26 -9.29 -0.35
C GLY A 91 -0.64 -8.10 -0.70
N HIS A 92 -1.06 -7.99 -1.97
CA HIS A 92 -2.03 -6.99 -2.41
C HIS A 92 -3.37 -7.12 -1.65
N SER A 93 -3.94 -8.33 -1.59
CA SER A 93 -5.21 -8.56 -0.89
C SER A 93 -5.12 -8.23 0.61
N LEU A 94 -4.02 -8.61 1.27
CA LEU A 94 -3.80 -8.33 2.69
C LEU A 94 -3.65 -6.83 2.97
N LEU A 95 -2.85 -6.12 2.18
CA LEU A 95 -2.66 -4.68 2.33
C LEU A 95 -3.94 -3.92 2.01
N LYS A 96 -4.74 -4.38 1.05
CA LYS A 96 -6.04 -3.79 0.74
C LYS A 96 -7.00 -3.90 1.93
N LYS A 97 -7.12 -5.09 2.53
CA LYS A 97 -7.91 -5.29 3.77
C LYS A 97 -7.43 -4.41 4.92
N LYS A 98 -6.11 -4.29 5.12
CA LYS A 98 -5.53 -3.38 6.12
C LYS A 98 -5.93 -1.92 5.84
N ALA A 99 -5.80 -1.46 4.60
CA ALA A 99 -6.15 -0.09 4.20
C ALA A 99 -7.64 0.21 4.44
N ASP A 100 -8.53 -0.74 4.12
CA ASP A 100 -9.97 -0.58 4.33
C ASP A 100 -10.30 -0.50 5.84
N ALA A 101 -9.68 -1.34 6.68
CA ALA A 101 -9.83 -1.29 8.14
C ALA A 101 -9.29 0.02 8.76
N LEU A 102 -8.15 0.51 8.28
CA LEU A 102 -7.60 1.81 8.69
C LEU A 102 -8.53 2.96 8.28
N THR A 103 -9.10 2.90 7.07
CA THR A 103 -10.03 3.92 6.57
C THR A 103 -11.32 3.95 7.38
N LEU A 104 -11.80 2.80 7.85
CA LEU A 104 -12.95 2.73 8.75
C LEU A 104 -12.66 3.45 10.08
N ARG A 105 -11.51 3.13 10.72
CA ARG A 105 -11.09 3.78 11.97
C ARG A 105 -10.85 5.27 11.81
N PHE A 106 -10.26 5.67 10.69
CA PHE A 106 -10.05 7.07 10.33
C PHE A 106 -11.37 7.86 10.30
N ARG A 107 -12.44 7.28 9.72
CA ARG A 107 -13.77 7.91 9.73
C ARG A 107 -14.39 7.99 11.11
N THR A 108 -14.18 6.99 11.96
CA THR A 108 -14.64 7.03 13.35
C THR A 108 -13.97 8.17 14.12
N ILE A 109 -12.63 8.27 14.03
CA ILE A 109 -11.86 9.35 14.68
C ILE A 109 -12.30 10.71 14.15
N LEU A 110 -12.55 10.85 12.84
CA LEU A 110 -13.01 12.10 12.26
C LEU A 110 -14.34 12.57 12.85
N LYS A 111 -15.28 11.66 13.10
CA LYS A 111 -16.55 11.99 13.76
C LYS A 111 -16.31 12.46 15.19
N SER A 112 -15.53 11.72 15.97
CA SER A 112 -15.19 12.09 17.34
C SER A 112 -14.48 13.45 17.41
N ILE A 113 -13.60 13.78 16.47
CA ILE A 113 -12.96 15.11 16.41
C ILE A 113 -14.00 16.22 16.24
N ILE A 114 -15.01 16.04 15.39
CA ILE A 114 -16.04 17.06 15.15
C ILE A 114 -16.91 17.25 16.39
N GLU A 115 -17.31 16.15 17.04
CA GLU A 115 -18.07 16.15 18.28
C GLU A 115 -17.29 16.87 19.41
N THR A 116 -16.07 16.41 19.71
CA THR A 116 -15.23 17.01 20.75
C THR A 116 -14.85 18.46 20.44
N LYS A 117 -14.62 18.84 19.17
CA LYS A 117 -14.36 20.24 18.78
C LYS A 117 -15.55 21.15 19.11
N THR A 118 -16.77 20.65 18.93
CA THR A 118 -18.00 21.39 19.25
C THR A 118 -18.14 21.57 20.76
N GLU A 119 -17.94 20.50 21.53
CA GLU A 119 -17.94 20.52 23.00
C GLU A 119 -16.87 21.47 23.57
N VAL A 120 -15.64 21.42 23.04
CA VAL A 120 -14.56 22.34 23.43
C VAL A 120 -14.95 23.79 23.16
N SER A 121 -15.58 24.09 22.02
CA SER A 121 -16.03 25.45 21.69
C SER A 121 -17.05 25.97 22.70
N GLU A 122 -18.00 25.14 23.13
CA GLU A 122 -19.00 25.50 24.13
C GLU A 122 -18.39 25.72 25.52
N VAL A 123 -17.54 24.79 25.98
CA VAL A 123 -16.87 24.90 27.28
C VAL A 123 -15.92 26.10 27.32
N MET A 124 -15.22 26.38 26.22
CA MET A 124 -14.34 27.54 26.13
C MET A 124 -15.10 28.86 26.17
N LYS A 125 -16.28 28.94 25.53
CA LYS A 125 -17.18 30.10 25.66
C LYS A 125 -17.59 30.32 27.11
N GLN A 126 -18.02 29.27 27.81
CA GLN A 126 -18.39 29.34 29.23
C GLN A 126 -17.21 29.77 30.13
N ALA A 127 -16.01 29.26 29.85
CA ALA A 127 -14.79 29.64 30.56
C ALA A 127 -14.47 31.13 30.35
N GLN A 128 -14.60 31.63 29.12
CA GLN A 128 -14.38 33.03 28.79
C GLN A 128 -15.39 33.96 29.47
N PHE A 129 -16.68 33.57 29.54
CA PHE A 129 -17.68 34.32 30.31
C PHE A 129 -17.36 34.33 31.80
N SER A 130 -16.94 33.19 32.37
CA SER A 130 -16.53 33.10 33.78
C SER A 130 -15.35 34.03 34.08
N LEU A 131 -14.39 34.12 33.16
CA LEU A 131 -13.25 35.05 33.26
C LEU A 131 -13.68 36.52 33.21
N ALA A 132 -14.64 36.87 32.35
CA ALA A 132 -15.18 38.23 32.29
C ALA A 132 -15.87 38.61 33.62
N GLU A 133 -16.67 37.71 34.19
CA GLU A 133 -17.28 37.87 35.52
C GLU A 133 -16.21 38.05 36.62
N ALA A 134 -15.12 37.27 36.57
CA ALA A 134 -14.01 37.37 37.53
C ALA A 134 -13.29 38.72 37.42
N LYS A 135 -13.02 39.20 36.20
CA LYS A 135 -12.40 40.51 35.97
C LYS A 135 -13.28 41.66 36.44
N PHE A 136 -14.60 41.56 36.22
CA PHE A 136 -15.54 42.59 36.66
C PHE A 136 -15.59 42.71 38.19
N THR A 137 -15.58 41.57 38.90
CA THR A 137 -15.70 41.53 40.36
C THR A 137 -14.41 41.86 41.10
N CYS A 138 -13.26 41.42 40.59
CA CYS A 138 -11.97 41.51 41.27
C CYS A 138 -11.07 42.64 40.74
N GLY A 139 -11.41 43.25 39.60
CA GLY A 139 -10.51 44.16 38.89
C GLY A 139 -9.43 43.42 38.10
N ASP A 140 -8.25 44.02 37.96
CA ASP A 140 -7.16 43.42 37.18
C ASP A 140 -6.35 42.40 37.98
N ILE A 141 -6.67 41.11 37.79
CA ILE A 141 -6.01 39.96 38.44
C ILE A 141 -4.85 39.43 37.58
N SER A 142 -4.72 39.91 36.33
CA SER A 142 -3.83 39.31 35.33
C SER A 142 -2.37 39.32 35.78
N HIS A 143 -1.92 40.43 36.38
CA HIS A 143 -0.55 40.60 36.86
C HIS A 143 -0.21 39.63 38.01
N VAL A 144 -1.13 39.44 38.96
CA VAL A 144 -0.93 38.56 40.12
C VAL A 144 -0.81 37.10 39.66
N ILE A 145 -1.64 36.68 38.71
CA ILE A 145 -1.58 35.31 38.18
C ILE A 145 -0.24 35.07 37.48
N LEU A 146 0.19 35.99 36.61
CA LEU A 146 1.43 35.85 35.83
C LEU A 146 2.68 35.80 36.71
N GLN A 147 2.73 36.58 37.79
CA GLN A 147 3.85 36.58 38.74
C GLN A 147 3.92 35.30 39.58
N ASN A 148 2.77 34.67 39.86
CA ASN A 148 2.69 33.48 40.71
C ASN A 148 2.86 32.15 39.94
N VAL A 149 3.14 32.18 38.63
CA VAL A 149 3.40 30.97 37.83
C VAL A 149 4.79 30.42 38.17
N THR A 150 4.86 29.31 38.90
CA THR A 150 6.13 28.61 39.20
C THR A 150 6.20 27.21 38.61
N LYS A 151 5.18 26.37 38.89
CA LYS A 151 5.08 24.99 38.38
C LYS A 151 3.72 24.78 37.70
N ALA A 152 3.71 23.95 36.65
CA ALA A 152 2.48 23.54 35.99
C ALA A 152 1.70 22.56 36.89
N SER A 153 0.42 22.87 37.15
CA SER A 153 -0.49 22.02 37.91
C SER A 153 -1.01 20.83 37.09
N VAL A 154 -1.21 21.02 35.78
CA VAL A 154 -1.62 19.97 34.84
C VAL A 154 -0.47 19.68 33.89
N LYS A 155 -0.07 18.41 33.83
CA LYS A 155 0.95 17.88 32.92
C LYS A 155 0.30 16.88 31.97
N VAL A 156 0.94 16.63 30.84
CA VAL A 156 0.45 15.66 29.84
C VAL A 156 1.42 14.48 29.77
N LYS A 157 0.89 13.26 29.88
CA LYS A 157 1.64 12.02 29.68
C LYS A 157 1.33 11.45 28.30
N SER A 158 2.35 10.99 27.58
CA SER A 158 2.16 10.32 26.30
C SER A 158 2.10 8.81 26.49
N LYS A 159 1.10 8.19 25.87
CA LYS A 159 0.87 6.75 25.82
C LYS A 159 0.83 6.32 24.36
N LYS A 160 1.06 5.03 24.10
CA LYS A 160 0.99 4.46 22.74
C LYS A 160 -0.19 3.50 22.69
N GLU A 161 -1.05 3.67 21.71
CA GLU A 161 -2.14 2.73 21.39
C GLU A 161 -1.87 2.05 20.05
N ASN A 162 -2.22 0.78 19.90
CA ASN A 162 -2.06 0.05 18.65
C ASN A 162 -3.41 -0.12 17.95
N VAL A 163 -3.53 0.46 16.75
CA VAL A 163 -4.72 0.35 15.89
C VAL A 163 -4.34 -0.31 14.58
N VAL A 164 -4.76 -1.56 14.37
CA VAL A 164 -4.53 -2.33 13.12
C VAL A 164 -3.04 -2.40 12.73
N GLY A 165 -2.16 -2.57 13.73
CA GLY A 165 -0.72 -2.64 13.53
C GLY A 165 -0.09 -1.29 13.17
N VAL A 166 -0.63 -0.20 13.70
CA VAL A 166 -0.11 1.16 13.64
C VAL A 166 -0.13 1.71 15.06
N THR A 167 1.01 2.19 15.55
CA THR A 167 1.12 2.78 16.89
C THR A 167 0.75 4.26 16.83
N LEU A 168 -0.35 4.62 17.47
CA LEU A 168 -0.83 6.00 17.59
C LEU A 168 -0.41 6.58 18.95
N PRO A 169 0.05 7.85 19.00
CA PRO A 169 0.29 8.54 20.24
C PRO A 169 -1.03 9.02 20.86
N LEU A 170 -1.26 8.66 22.11
CA LEU A 170 -2.34 9.17 22.95
C LEU A 170 -1.79 10.10 24.02
N PHE A 171 -2.57 11.11 24.40
CA PHE A 171 -2.24 12.01 25.49
C PHE A 171 -3.24 11.86 26.64
N GLU A 172 -2.73 11.67 27.86
CA GLU A 172 -3.53 11.59 29.09
C GLU A 172 -3.17 12.79 30.00
N PRO A 173 -4.15 13.59 30.46
CA PRO A 173 -3.90 14.66 31.41
C PRO A 173 -3.60 14.07 32.80
N TYR A 174 -2.56 14.59 33.44
CA TYR A 174 -2.14 14.22 34.79
C TYR A 174 -2.04 15.47 35.65
N GLN A 175 -2.81 15.52 36.73
CA GLN A 175 -2.77 16.61 37.68
C GLN A 175 -1.74 16.30 38.77
N ASP A 176 -0.74 17.16 38.91
CA ASP A 176 0.23 17.11 39.99
C ASP A 176 -0.40 17.89 41.16
N GLY A 177 -0.69 17.20 42.27
CA GLY A 177 -1.67 17.58 43.31
C GLY A 177 -1.38 18.83 44.15
N GLY A 178 -0.63 19.80 43.63
CA GLY A 178 -0.41 21.10 44.27
C GLY A 178 -1.31 22.18 43.69
N ASP A 179 -2.21 22.71 44.51
CA ASP A 179 -2.98 23.88 44.15
C ASP A 179 -2.20 25.17 44.47
N THR A 180 -1.51 25.71 43.48
CA THR A 180 -0.66 26.90 43.66
C THR A 180 -1.44 28.20 43.80
N TYR A 181 -2.77 28.19 43.57
CA TYR A 181 -3.59 29.41 43.48
C TYR A 181 -4.72 29.47 44.50
N GLU A 182 -4.72 28.60 45.52
CA GLU A 182 -5.77 28.55 46.55
C GLU A 182 -5.95 29.89 47.30
N LEU A 183 -4.88 30.69 47.41
CA LEU A 183 -4.90 31.99 48.09
C LEU A 183 -5.20 33.18 47.15
N THR A 184 -5.49 32.97 45.87
CA THR A 184 -5.80 34.07 44.94
C THR A 184 -7.23 34.57 45.09
N GLY A 185 -7.41 35.89 45.29
CA GLY A 185 -8.73 36.51 45.43
C GLY A 185 -9.34 36.47 46.83
N LEU A 186 -8.55 36.23 47.88
CA LEU A 186 -9.02 36.28 49.28
C LEU A 186 -9.66 37.62 49.65
N ALA A 187 -9.18 38.73 49.09
CA ALA A 187 -9.68 40.07 49.41
C ALA A 187 -11.02 40.39 48.74
N ARG A 188 -11.21 39.99 47.47
CA ARG A 188 -12.44 40.21 46.69
C ARG A 188 -12.59 39.13 45.61
N GLY A 189 -13.80 38.58 45.49
CA GLY A 189 -14.24 37.75 44.37
C GLY A 189 -13.56 36.38 44.20
N GLY A 190 -12.93 35.82 45.25
CA GLY A 190 -12.31 34.48 45.21
C GLY A 190 -13.23 33.35 44.72
N GLN A 191 -14.53 33.39 45.03
CA GLN A 191 -15.50 32.42 44.51
C GLN A 191 -15.58 32.43 42.98
N GLN A 192 -15.49 33.62 42.38
CA GLN A 192 -15.57 33.79 40.93
C GLN A 192 -14.27 33.35 40.24
N ILE A 193 -13.13 33.54 40.90
CA ILE A 193 -11.83 33.00 40.46
C ILE A 193 -11.84 31.47 40.49
N ASP A 194 -12.34 30.86 41.57
CA ASP A 194 -12.44 29.40 41.68
C ASP A 194 -13.38 28.80 40.61
N LYS A 195 -14.54 29.43 40.37
CA LYS A 195 -15.44 29.06 39.27
C LYS A 195 -14.72 29.12 37.91
N THR A 196 -13.97 30.19 37.67
CA THR A 196 -13.19 30.36 36.42
C THR A 196 -12.13 29.27 36.28
N LYS A 197 -11.38 28.99 37.35
CA LYS A 197 -10.36 27.95 37.38
C LYS A 197 -10.94 26.57 37.10
N LYS A 198 -12.08 26.21 37.69
CA LYS A 198 -12.79 24.95 37.40
C LYS A 198 -13.26 24.86 35.94
N SER A 199 -13.75 25.96 35.37
CA SER A 199 -14.16 26.01 33.96
C SER A 199 -12.97 25.85 33.01
N TYR A 200 -11.85 26.54 33.25
CA TYR A 200 -10.63 26.35 32.46
C TYR A 200 -9.98 24.98 32.68
N GLY A 201 -10.04 24.42 33.89
CA GLY A 201 -9.56 23.07 34.17
C GLY A 201 -10.28 22.03 33.30
N ARG A 202 -11.61 22.13 33.21
CA ARG A 202 -12.42 21.29 32.30
C ARG A 202 -12.06 21.52 30.83
N ALA A 203 -11.89 22.78 30.42
CA ALA A 203 -11.49 23.12 29.05
C ALA A 203 -10.13 22.52 28.67
N ILE A 204 -9.14 22.56 29.57
CA ILE A 204 -7.80 21.99 29.35
C ILE A 204 -7.87 20.48 29.18
N THR A 205 -8.64 19.77 30.00
CA THR A 205 -8.82 18.32 29.87
C THR A 205 -9.38 17.95 28.49
N LEU A 206 -10.43 18.64 28.03
CA LEU A 206 -11.02 18.41 26.71
C LEU A 206 -10.07 18.81 25.57
N LEU A 207 -9.27 19.86 25.73
CA LEU A 207 -8.26 20.26 24.76
C LEU A 207 -7.16 19.21 24.60
N VAL A 208 -6.73 18.58 25.70
CA VAL A 208 -5.75 17.48 25.66
C VAL A 208 -6.33 16.27 24.92
N GLU A 209 -7.59 15.92 25.15
CA GLU A 209 -8.28 14.86 24.43
C GLU A 209 -8.40 15.18 22.93
N LEU A 210 -8.81 16.40 22.58
CA LEU A 210 -8.87 16.85 21.19
C LEU A 210 -7.50 16.79 20.51
N ALA A 211 -6.44 17.24 21.18
CA ALA A 211 -5.07 17.19 20.66
C ALA A 211 -4.59 15.74 20.45
N SER A 212 -4.98 14.82 21.33
CA SER A 212 -4.73 13.38 21.20
C SER A 212 -5.36 12.82 19.92
N LEU A 213 -6.64 13.13 19.70
CA LEU A 213 -7.37 12.71 18.50
C LEU A 213 -6.77 13.32 17.22
N GLN A 214 -6.42 14.61 17.23
CA GLN A 214 -5.82 15.30 16.08
C GLN A 214 -4.44 14.72 15.71
N THR A 215 -3.58 14.48 16.70
CA THR A 215 -2.25 13.90 16.47
C THR A 215 -2.36 12.47 15.94
N SER A 216 -3.26 11.68 16.52
CA SER A 216 -3.59 10.34 16.03
C SER A 216 -4.16 10.37 14.60
N PHE A 217 -4.96 11.39 14.26
CA PHE A 217 -5.53 11.54 12.93
C PHE A 217 -4.48 11.82 11.86
N ILE A 218 -3.56 12.76 12.11
CA ILE A 218 -2.49 13.11 11.16
C ILE A 218 -1.58 11.90 10.92
N THR A 219 -1.14 11.23 11.99
CA THR A 219 -0.29 10.04 11.89
C THR A 219 -1.00 8.89 11.15
N LEU A 220 -2.29 8.68 11.41
CA LEU A 220 -3.08 7.67 10.71
C LEU A 220 -3.26 7.98 9.21
N ASP A 221 -3.49 9.25 8.84
CA ASP A 221 -3.62 9.68 7.44
C ASP A 221 -2.36 9.39 6.62
N GLU A 222 -1.18 9.71 7.17
CA GLU A 222 0.10 9.43 6.53
C GLU A 222 0.29 7.94 6.26
N VAL A 223 -0.05 7.10 7.25
CA VAL A 223 0.04 5.64 7.12
C VAL A 223 -0.95 5.10 6.09
N ILE A 224 -2.16 5.64 6.01
CA ILE A 224 -3.15 5.28 4.98
C ILE A 224 -2.61 5.65 3.59
N LYS A 225 -2.07 6.85 3.40
CA LYS A 225 -1.47 7.29 2.12
C LYS A 225 -0.31 6.39 1.70
N VAL A 226 0.59 6.04 2.63
CA VAL A 226 1.70 5.11 2.35
C VAL A 226 1.16 3.72 1.98
N THR A 227 0.16 3.22 2.70
CA THR A 227 -0.43 1.90 2.43
C THR A 227 -1.11 1.86 1.06
N ASN A 228 -1.90 2.88 0.71
CA ASN A 228 -2.53 2.99 -0.61
C ASN A 228 -1.51 3.10 -1.74
N ARG A 229 -0.44 3.88 -1.56
CA ARG A 229 0.68 3.93 -2.53
C ARG A 229 1.32 2.57 -2.72
N ARG A 230 1.53 1.79 -1.66
CA ARG A 230 2.06 0.42 -1.75
C ARG A 230 1.12 -0.54 -2.48
N VAL A 231 -0.19 -0.46 -2.19
CA VAL A 231 -1.21 -1.26 -2.91
C VAL A 231 -1.17 -0.94 -4.39
N ASN A 232 -1.18 0.34 -4.77
CA ASN A 232 -1.13 0.78 -6.16
C ASN A 232 0.18 0.38 -6.86
N ALA A 233 1.32 0.48 -6.17
CA ALA A 233 2.60 0.03 -6.70
C ALA A 233 2.61 -1.48 -6.97
N ILE A 234 2.01 -2.28 -6.08
CA ILE A 234 1.90 -3.73 -6.30
C ILE A 234 1.01 -4.02 -7.52
N GLN A 235 -0.16 -3.38 -7.58
CA GLN A 235 -1.14 -3.61 -8.63
C GLN A 235 -0.67 -3.19 -10.03
N HIS A 236 -0.08 -2.00 -10.15
CA HIS A 236 0.21 -1.40 -11.45
C HIS A 236 1.67 -1.51 -11.89
N VAL A 237 2.61 -1.75 -10.97
CA VAL A 237 4.05 -1.83 -11.30
C VAL A 237 4.58 -3.24 -11.09
N ILE A 238 4.41 -3.81 -9.89
CA ILE A 238 5.09 -5.07 -9.54
C ILE A 238 4.45 -6.27 -10.21
N ILE A 239 3.12 -6.42 -10.13
CA ILE A 239 2.41 -7.56 -10.74
C ILE A 239 2.64 -7.60 -12.26
N PRO A 240 2.40 -6.51 -13.02
CA PRO A 240 2.64 -6.53 -14.46
C PRO A 240 4.11 -6.77 -14.83
N ARG A 241 5.07 -6.28 -14.04
CA ARG A 241 6.50 -6.54 -14.27
C ARG A 241 6.87 -8.01 -14.06
N ILE A 242 6.28 -8.66 -13.06
CA ILE A 242 6.46 -10.10 -12.82
C ILE A 242 5.82 -10.91 -13.95
N GLU A 243 4.61 -10.57 -14.37
CA GLU A 243 3.90 -11.27 -15.46
C GLU A 243 4.66 -11.18 -16.79
N ARG A 244 5.18 -9.98 -17.14
CA ARG A 244 6.03 -9.80 -18.33
C ARG A 244 7.33 -10.62 -18.25
N THR A 245 7.94 -10.70 -17.08
CA THR A 245 9.14 -11.53 -16.87
C THR A 245 8.81 -13.02 -16.99
N LEU A 246 7.65 -13.44 -16.49
CA LEU A 246 7.18 -14.82 -16.55
C LEU A 246 6.90 -15.23 -18.01
N ALA A 247 6.24 -14.36 -18.79
CA ALA A 247 6.02 -14.57 -20.22
C ALA A 247 7.34 -14.74 -21.00
N TYR A 248 8.36 -13.93 -20.69
CA TYR A 248 9.70 -14.05 -21.27
C TYR A 248 10.37 -15.39 -20.94
N ILE A 249 10.34 -15.82 -19.67
CA ILE A 249 10.92 -17.10 -19.27
C ILE A 249 10.23 -18.27 -19.96
N ILE A 250 8.89 -18.23 -20.10
CA ILE A 250 8.15 -19.26 -20.82
C ILE A 250 8.57 -19.30 -22.29
N SER A 251 8.59 -18.15 -22.98
CA SER A 251 8.96 -18.12 -24.40
C SER A 251 10.38 -18.63 -24.67
N GLU A 252 11.33 -18.31 -23.80
CA GLU A 252 12.73 -18.79 -23.92
C GLU A 252 12.88 -20.28 -23.61
N LEU A 253 12.12 -20.81 -22.65
CA LEU A 253 12.11 -22.25 -22.36
C LEU A 253 11.47 -23.04 -23.49
N ASP A 254 10.36 -22.54 -24.05
CA ASP A 254 9.68 -23.18 -25.18
C ASP A 254 10.56 -23.18 -26.44
N GLU A 255 11.35 -22.13 -26.68
CA GLU A 255 12.29 -22.08 -27.81
C GLU A 255 13.46 -23.06 -27.60
N ARG A 256 14.01 -23.16 -26.38
CA ARG A 256 15.04 -24.17 -26.06
C ARG A 256 14.54 -25.59 -26.20
N ASP A 257 13.33 -25.88 -25.70
CA ASP A 257 12.70 -27.20 -25.83
C ASP A 257 12.43 -27.52 -27.31
N ARG A 258 12.09 -26.51 -28.14
CA ARG A 258 11.94 -26.66 -29.60
C ARG A 258 13.26 -26.97 -30.30
N GLU A 259 14.35 -26.29 -29.96
CA GLU A 259 15.68 -26.55 -30.51
C GLU A 259 16.19 -27.94 -30.16
N GLU A 260 15.98 -28.37 -28.91
CA GLU A 260 16.34 -29.72 -28.45
C GLU A 260 15.51 -30.79 -29.16
N PHE A 261 14.20 -30.57 -29.31
CA PHE A 261 13.33 -31.47 -30.07
C PHE A 261 13.78 -31.62 -31.53
N TYR A 262 14.18 -30.53 -32.18
CA TYR A 262 14.70 -30.58 -33.54
C TYR A 262 16.02 -31.36 -33.65
N ARG A 263 16.95 -31.16 -32.70
CA ARG A 263 18.21 -31.91 -32.62
C ARG A 263 17.96 -33.41 -32.47
N LEU A 264 17.10 -33.80 -31.53
CA LEU A 264 16.74 -35.21 -31.32
C LEU A 264 16.09 -35.83 -32.56
N LYS A 265 15.18 -35.10 -33.22
CA LYS A 265 14.56 -35.55 -34.48
C LYS A 265 15.60 -35.80 -35.57
N LYS A 266 16.59 -34.91 -35.74
CA LYS A 266 17.67 -35.08 -36.72
C LYS A 266 18.58 -36.27 -36.40
N VAL A 267 18.91 -36.49 -35.14
CA VAL A 267 19.68 -37.68 -34.72
C VAL A 267 18.90 -38.97 -34.98
N GLN A 268 17.60 -39.00 -34.70
CA GLN A 268 16.76 -40.15 -35.02
C GLN A 268 16.64 -40.39 -36.54
N GLU A 269 16.49 -39.34 -37.34
CA GLU A 269 16.51 -39.43 -38.82
C GLU A 269 17.84 -40.02 -39.31
N LYS A 270 18.98 -39.58 -38.77
CA LYS A 270 20.30 -40.15 -39.09
C LYS A 270 20.40 -41.62 -38.67
N LYS A 271 20.04 -41.98 -37.43
CA LYS A 271 20.06 -43.37 -36.96
C LYS A 271 19.16 -44.29 -37.79
N LYS A 272 17.97 -43.84 -38.20
CA LYS A 272 17.09 -44.61 -39.09
C LYS A 272 17.73 -44.81 -40.47
N LYS A 273 18.39 -43.80 -41.03
CA LYS A 273 19.11 -43.93 -42.31
C LYS A 273 20.29 -44.90 -42.21
N ILE A 274 21.04 -44.87 -41.11
CA ILE A 274 22.16 -45.78 -40.86
C ILE A 274 21.63 -47.22 -40.77
N LYS A 275 20.62 -47.50 -39.94
CA LYS A 275 19.97 -48.82 -39.85
C LYS A 275 19.44 -49.33 -41.19
N ALA A 276 18.79 -48.46 -41.97
CA ALA A 276 18.28 -48.82 -43.29
C ALA A 276 19.41 -49.18 -44.29
N LYS A 277 20.58 -48.54 -44.18
CA LYS A 277 21.78 -48.90 -44.97
C LYS A 277 22.37 -50.24 -44.53
N GLU A 278 22.50 -50.45 -43.22
CA GLU A 278 22.98 -51.72 -42.65
C GLU A 278 22.08 -52.91 -43.03
N GLU A 279 20.76 -52.73 -43.01
CA GLU A 279 19.80 -53.76 -43.45
C GLU A 279 19.91 -54.05 -44.96
N LEU A 280 20.18 -53.02 -45.77
CA LEU A 280 20.44 -53.17 -47.21
C LEU A 280 21.75 -53.91 -47.48
N GLU A 281 22.80 -53.62 -46.72
CA GLU A 281 24.09 -54.32 -46.81
C GLU A 281 23.99 -55.77 -46.32
N LYS A 282 23.23 -56.04 -45.26
CA LYS A 282 22.93 -57.41 -44.80
C LYS A 282 22.15 -58.20 -45.84
N LYS A 283 21.14 -57.62 -46.49
CA LYS A 283 20.43 -58.27 -47.60
C LYS A 283 21.32 -58.54 -48.80
N LYS A 284 22.17 -57.58 -49.19
CA LYS A 284 23.15 -57.78 -50.27
C LYS A 284 24.19 -58.87 -49.94
N ARG A 285 24.64 -58.97 -48.68
CA ARG A 285 25.52 -60.06 -48.21
C ARG A 285 24.81 -61.42 -48.24
N GLN A 286 23.53 -61.48 -47.91
CA GLN A 286 22.73 -62.70 -47.99
C GLN A 286 22.46 -63.14 -49.44
N GLU A 287 22.26 -62.20 -50.36
CA GLU A 287 22.10 -62.47 -51.80
C GLU A 287 23.42 -62.86 -52.49
N ALA A 288 24.58 -62.45 -51.95
CA ALA A 288 25.91 -62.79 -52.48
C ALA A 288 26.42 -64.20 -52.07
N GLY A 289 25.71 -64.93 -51.21
CA GLY A 289 25.97 -66.35 -50.95
C GLY A 289 27.28 -66.68 -50.24
N ASP A 290 27.81 -65.81 -49.38
CA ASP A 290 28.98 -66.10 -48.55
C ASP A 290 28.57 -66.47 -47.11
N HIS A 291 28.67 -67.75 -46.78
CA HIS A 291 28.60 -68.26 -45.41
C HIS A 291 30.02 -68.34 -44.83
N SER A 292 30.66 -67.19 -44.60
CA SER A 292 31.87 -67.11 -43.78
C SER A 292 31.50 -66.68 -42.35
N GLU A 293 32.15 -67.34 -41.40
CA GLU A 293 31.78 -67.53 -39.99
C GLU A 293 31.59 -66.25 -39.18
N ALA A 294 30.82 -66.39 -38.09
CA ALA A 294 30.42 -65.34 -37.16
C ALA A 294 31.59 -64.44 -36.72
N ALA A 295 31.62 -63.20 -37.23
CA ALA A 295 32.43 -62.14 -36.69
C ALA A 295 32.02 -61.87 -35.23
N THR A 296 33.02 -61.84 -34.36
CA THR A 296 32.88 -61.77 -32.90
C THR A 296 32.21 -60.46 -32.47
N ILE A 297 31.31 -60.55 -31.48
CA ILE A 297 30.47 -59.47 -30.90
C ILE A 297 31.27 -58.26 -30.33
N PHE A 298 32.60 -58.27 -30.37
CA PHE A 298 33.46 -57.27 -29.73
C PHE A 298 34.12 -56.25 -30.67
N ASP A 299 33.98 -56.36 -31.99
CA ASP A 299 34.76 -55.52 -32.93
C ASP A 299 34.03 -54.27 -33.48
N ASP A 300 32.75 -54.06 -33.12
CA ASP A 300 31.90 -52.97 -33.65
C ASP A 300 31.81 -51.72 -32.72
N PHE A 301 32.70 -51.59 -31.73
CA PHE A 301 32.68 -50.47 -30.76
C PHE A 301 33.56 -49.27 -31.11
N GLN A 302 34.07 -49.16 -32.34
CA GLN A 302 34.71 -47.94 -32.82
C GLN A 302 33.70 -47.08 -33.55
N ASP A 303 32.92 -46.32 -32.78
CA ASP A 303 32.22 -45.13 -33.28
C ASP A 303 33.28 -44.14 -33.78
N PRO A 304 33.38 -43.86 -35.11
CA PRO A 304 34.33 -42.86 -35.63
C PRO A 304 33.89 -41.41 -35.34
N ASP A 305 32.76 -41.23 -34.65
CA ASP A 305 32.13 -39.93 -34.36
C ASP A 305 32.29 -39.51 -32.88
N ILE A 306 33.33 -39.97 -32.19
CA ILE A 306 33.78 -39.30 -30.95
C ILE A 306 34.56 -38.06 -31.35
N LEU A 307 33.84 -36.96 -31.53
CA LEU A 307 34.42 -35.66 -31.85
C LEU A 307 34.63 -34.84 -30.58
N PHE A 308 35.32 -35.36 -29.56
CA PHE A 308 35.91 -34.57 -28.46
C PHE A 308 37.05 -35.35 -27.78
N ASP A 309 38.25 -34.74 -27.76
CA ASP A 309 39.20 -34.82 -26.65
C ASP A 309 38.73 -33.90 -25.51
#